data_AF-A0A395V045-F1
#
_entry.id   AF-A0A395V045-F1
#
_cell.length_a   1.000
_cell.length_b   1.000
_cell.length_c   1.000
_cell.angle_alpha   90.00
_cell.angle_beta   90.00
_cell.angle_gamma   90.00
#
_symmetry.space_group_name_H-M   'P 1'
#
loop_
_entity.id
_entity.type
_entity.pdbx_description
1 polymer ?
#
loop_
_entity_poly.entity_id
_entity_poly.type
_entity_poly.pdbx_seq_one_letter_code
_entity_poly.pdbx_strand_id
1 'polypeptide(L)'
;MPLAEYKKYRVDSVHNIDSDTMTLGKYEPTIRADGTKDFSIPGPGAYTVKAGDTTYFSLGTEWDKITDTYGLDVAGQNMFDYFNKPALDDAINAGKEIRFSHNPEAYGECALKWEWDYLQEKHGYFALEKKGDFWYATK
;
A
#
# COMPACT_ATOMS: atom_id res chain seq x y z
N MET A 1 11.69 10.65 -13.83
CA MET A 1 12.66 9.97 -12.96
C MET A 1 13.65 9.15 -13.79
N PRO A 2 14.97 9.28 -13.55
CA PRO A 2 15.98 8.40 -14.15
C PRO A 2 15.74 6.92 -13.80
N LEU A 3 16.01 6.02 -14.76
CA LEU A 3 15.70 4.58 -14.59
C LEU A 3 16.42 3.93 -13.39
N ALA A 4 17.67 4.30 -13.14
CA ALA A 4 18.45 3.74 -12.03
C ALA A 4 17.85 4.13 -10.67
N GLU A 5 17.39 5.37 -10.56
CA GLU A 5 16.74 5.90 -9.36
C GLU A 5 15.37 5.25 -9.13
N TYR A 6 14.57 5.12 -10.20
CA TYR A 6 13.30 4.40 -10.14
C TYR A 6 13.46 2.96 -9.66
N LYS A 7 14.44 2.24 -10.21
CA LYS A 7 14.73 0.85 -9.79
C LYS A 7 15.13 0.77 -8.32
N LYS A 8 15.88 1.74 -7.82
CA LYS A 8 16.22 1.82 -6.40
C LYS A 8 14.95 1.99 -5.55
N TYR A 9 14.11 2.96 -5.88
CA TYR A 9 12.85 3.17 -5.15
C TYR A 9 11.89 1.98 -5.22
N ARG A 10 11.85 1.26 -6.34
CA ARG A 10 11.07 0.02 -6.48
C ARG A 10 11.50 -1.07 -5.49
N VAL A 11 12.80 -1.21 -5.24
CA VAL A 11 13.31 -2.17 -4.25
C VAL A 11 13.08 -1.65 -2.84
N ASP A 12 13.43 -0.39 -2.56
CA ASP A 12 13.36 0.20 -1.22
C ASP A 12 11.92 0.34 -0.69
N SER A 13 10.93 0.34 -1.59
CA SER A 13 9.52 0.52 -1.24
C SER A 13 8.80 -0.76 -0.83
N VAL A 14 9.37 -1.94 -1.07
CA VAL A 14 8.75 -3.23 -0.70
C VAL A 14 9.48 -3.81 0.49
N HIS A 15 8.77 -3.92 1.61
CA HIS A 15 9.29 -4.42 2.88
C HIS A 15 8.89 -5.88 3.05
N ASN A 16 9.70 -6.67 3.78
CA ASN A 16 9.44 -8.08 4.07
C ASN A 16 9.12 -8.91 2.81
N ILE A 17 9.95 -8.76 1.76
CA ILE A 17 9.68 -9.31 0.42
C ILE A 17 9.53 -10.84 0.40
N ASP A 18 10.12 -11.54 1.36
CA ASP A 18 10.12 -13.00 1.44
C ASP A 18 8.82 -13.60 2.00
N SER A 19 7.91 -12.78 2.54
CA SER A 19 6.64 -13.26 3.10
C SER A 19 5.68 -13.76 2.01
N ASP A 20 4.99 -14.87 2.25
CA ASP A 20 3.96 -15.41 1.36
C ASP A 20 2.64 -14.60 1.36
N THR A 21 2.53 -13.58 2.21
CA THR A 21 1.37 -12.68 2.28
C THR A 21 1.80 -11.23 2.06
N MET A 22 0.99 -10.45 1.34
CA MET A 22 1.08 -8.99 1.26
C MET A 22 -0.10 -8.33 2.01
N THR A 23 0.21 -7.40 2.92
CA THR A 23 -0.76 -6.57 3.62
C THR A 23 -0.82 -5.17 3.02
N LEU A 24 -2.01 -4.79 2.58
CA LEU A 24 -2.36 -3.46 2.09
C LEU A 24 -3.20 -2.72 3.14
N GLY A 25 -3.25 -1.38 3.09
CA GLY A 25 -4.05 -0.63 4.05
C GLY A 25 -3.77 0.86 4.11
N LYS A 26 -4.47 1.54 5.02
CA LYS A 26 -4.26 2.98 5.26
C LYS A 26 -3.16 3.22 6.28
N TYR A 27 -2.37 4.26 6.05
CA TYR A 27 -1.50 4.79 7.08
C TYR A 27 -2.34 5.58 8.07
N GLU A 28 -2.40 5.11 9.31
CA GLU A 28 -3.05 5.83 10.40
C GLU A 28 -1.96 6.45 11.29
N PRO A 29 -1.90 7.78 11.42
CA PRO A 29 -0.91 8.42 12.27
C PRO A 29 -1.20 8.17 13.75
N THR A 30 -0.18 8.37 14.59
CA THR A 30 -0.40 8.47 16.03
C THR A 30 -1.25 9.69 16.35
N ILE A 31 -2.24 9.52 17.22
CA ILE A 31 -3.02 10.62 17.79
C ILE A 31 -2.36 11.03 19.10
N ARG A 32 -1.88 12.28 19.19
CA ARG A 32 -1.28 12.83 20.40
C ARG A 32 -2.35 13.07 21.48
N ALA A 33 -1.91 13.30 22.72
CA ALA A 33 -2.82 13.50 23.86
C ALA A 33 -3.79 14.70 23.68
N ASP A 34 -3.41 15.70 22.88
CA ASP A 34 -4.22 16.86 22.52
C ASP A 34 -5.16 16.63 21.31
N GLY A 35 -5.21 15.40 20.78
CA GLY A 35 -6.01 15.01 19.62
C GLY A 35 -5.37 15.32 18.26
N THR A 36 -4.19 15.93 18.22
CA THR A 36 -3.48 16.20 16.96
C THR A 36 -2.94 14.92 16.32
N LYS A 37 -2.92 14.89 14.98
CA LYS A 37 -2.38 13.77 14.20
C LYS A 37 -0.90 13.99 13.95
N ASP A 38 -0.07 13.04 14.36
CA ASP A 38 1.35 13.02 14.05
C ASP A 38 1.66 11.95 13.00
N PHE A 39 1.82 12.40 11.76
CA PHE A 39 2.11 11.53 10.62
C PHE A 39 3.54 10.99 10.60
N SER A 40 4.44 11.52 11.43
CA SER A 40 5.81 11.00 11.55
C SER A 40 5.90 9.70 12.34
N ILE A 41 4.85 9.35 13.10
CA ILE A 41 4.82 8.14 13.93
C ILE A 41 3.59 7.30 13.56
N PRO A 42 3.75 6.04 13.14
CA PRO A 42 2.62 5.19 12.82
C PRO A 42 1.80 4.89 14.07
N GLY A 43 0.49 5.08 13.99
CA GLY A 43 -0.46 4.64 15.00
C GLY A 43 -0.67 3.13 14.95
N PRO A 44 -1.32 2.55 15.97
CA PRO A 44 -1.53 1.10 16.07
C PRO A 44 -2.40 0.53 14.93
N GLY A 45 -3.24 1.34 14.30
CA GLY A 45 -4.05 0.93 13.15
C GLY A 45 -3.36 1.11 11.79
N ALA A 46 -2.15 1.66 11.75
CA ALA A 46 -1.41 1.83 10.50
C ALA A 46 -1.12 0.48 9.84
N TYR A 47 -1.26 0.38 8.52
CA TYR A 47 -0.95 -0.84 7.79
C TYR A 47 0.51 -1.29 8.01
N THR A 48 1.46 -0.37 8.17
CA THR A 48 2.87 -0.69 8.43
C THR A 48 3.07 -1.41 9.77
N VAL A 49 2.22 -1.12 10.77
CA VAL A 49 2.22 -1.80 12.06
C VAL A 49 1.45 -3.12 11.95
N LYS A 50 0.25 -3.07 11.34
CA LYS A 50 -0.60 -4.25 11.16
C LYS A 50 -0.02 -5.32 10.24
N ALA A 51 0.85 -4.95 9.31
CA ALA A 51 1.52 -5.89 8.42
C ALA A 51 2.37 -6.90 9.22
N GLY A 52 2.95 -6.49 10.36
CA GLY A 52 3.91 -7.33 11.09
C GLY A 52 5.02 -7.79 10.16
N ASP A 53 5.20 -9.11 10.06
CA ASP A 53 6.24 -9.70 9.21
C ASP A 53 5.79 -9.94 7.76
N THR A 54 4.57 -9.53 7.38
CA THR A 54 4.09 -9.67 6.01
C THR A 54 4.64 -8.60 5.08
N THR A 55 4.65 -8.90 3.76
CA THR A 55 5.07 -7.94 2.75
C THR A 55 4.16 -6.71 2.78
N TYR A 56 4.72 -5.51 2.69
CA TYR A 56 3.94 -4.28 2.50
C TYR A 56 4.71 -3.28 1.65
N PHE A 57 3.96 -2.39 1.00
CA PHE A 57 4.53 -1.28 0.22
C PHE A 57 4.58 0.00 1.07
N SER A 58 5.74 0.64 1.17
CA SER A 58 5.88 1.96 1.80
C SER A 58 7.11 2.72 1.28
N LEU A 59 6.87 3.93 0.76
CA LEU A 59 7.92 4.90 0.44
C LEU A 59 8.19 5.89 1.58
N GLY A 60 7.39 5.89 2.66
CA GLY A 60 7.51 6.85 3.75
C GLY A 60 7.60 8.30 3.24
N THR A 61 8.60 9.04 3.73
CA THR A 61 8.84 10.44 3.32
C THR A 61 9.41 10.60 1.91
N GLU A 62 9.84 9.52 1.24
CA GLU A 62 10.28 9.59 -0.15
C GLU A 62 9.11 9.79 -1.11
N TRP A 63 7.89 9.44 -0.71
CA TRP A 63 6.69 9.66 -1.53
C TRP A 63 6.53 11.14 -1.93
N ASP A 64 6.55 12.02 -0.93
CA ASP A 64 6.39 13.46 -1.14
C ASP A 64 7.57 14.04 -1.93
N LYS A 65 8.79 13.62 -1.60
CA LYS A 65 10.01 14.05 -2.32
C LYS A 65 9.97 13.70 -3.79
N ILE A 66 9.56 12.47 -4.12
CA ILE A 66 9.44 12.01 -5.51
C ILE A 66 8.37 12.82 -6.24
N THR A 67 7.20 12.99 -5.62
CA THR A 67 6.08 13.74 -6.18
C THR A 67 6.50 15.17 -6.52
N ASP A 68 7.15 15.87 -5.57
CA ASP A 68 7.62 17.24 -5.73
C ASP A 68 8.74 17.35 -6.78
N THR A 69 9.75 16.48 -6.71
CA THR A 69 10.93 16.53 -7.58
C THR A 69 10.56 16.35 -9.05
N TYR A 70 9.57 15.50 -9.32
CA TYR A 70 9.16 15.15 -10.68
C TYR A 70 7.85 15.81 -11.13
N GLY A 71 7.26 16.68 -10.31
CA GLY A 71 6.01 17.38 -10.63
C GLY A 71 4.85 16.43 -10.90
N LEU A 72 4.74 15.35 -10.12
CA LEU A 72 3.69 14.35 -10.27
C LEU A 72 2.36 14.85 -9.69
N ASP A 73 1.26 14.22 -10.09
CA ASP A 73 -0.06 14.65 -9.65
C ASP A 73 -0.26 14.52 -8.14
N VAL A 74 -0.90 15.54 -7.55
CA VAL A 74 -1.17 15.61 -6.11
C VAL A 74 -2.16 14.55 -5.60
N ALA A 75 -2.93 13.93 -6.50
CA ALA A 75 -3.82 12.84 -6.13
C ALA A 75 -3.04 11.52 -5.94
N GLY A 76 -1.82 11.43 -6.46
CA GLY A 76 -0.95 10.27 -6.35
C GLY A 76 -1.21 9.18 -7.40
N GLN A 77 -1.93 9.46 -8.49
CA GLN A 77 -2.23 8.47 -9.52
C GLN A 77 -0.96 8.05 -10.28
N ASN A 78 -0.08 8.98 -10.60
CA ASN A 78 1.23 8.70 -11.20
C ASN A 78 2.07 7.84 -10.26
N MET A 79 2.07 8.14 -8.97
CA MET A 79 2.78 7.34 -7.98
C MET A 79 2.19 5.93 -7.87
N PHE A 80 0.87 5.81 -7.86
CA PHE A 80 0.15 4.54 -7.88
C PHE A 80 0.52 3.70 -9.12
N ASP A 81 0.54 4.33 -10.30
CA ASP A 81 0.90 3.68 -11.56
C ASP A 81 2.35 3.20 -11.59
N TYR A 82 3.28 4.00 -11.07
CA TYR A 82 4.70 3.68 -11.11
C TYR A 82 5.14 2.72 -9.99
N PHE A 83 4.46 2.71 -8.84
CA PHE A 83 4.94 1.98 -7.67
C PHE A 83 3.95 0.93 -7.14
N ASN A 84 2.70 1.28 -6.89
CA ASN A 84 1.74 0.34 -6.32
C ASN A 84 1.33 -0.75 -7.31
N LYS A 85 0.94 -0.40 -8.56
CA LYS A 85 0.55 -1.40 -9.57
C LYS A 85 1.65 -2.44 -9.78
N PRO A 86 2.91 -2.06 -10.00
CA PRO A 86 3.95 -3.05 -10.18
C PRO A 86 4.28 -3.85 -8.91
N ALA A 87 4.16 -3.28 -7.72
CA ALA A 87 4.34 -4.04 -6.47
C ALA A 87 3.23 -5.09 -6.29
N LEU A 88 1.99 -4.77 -6.69
CA LEU A 88 0.89 -5.73 -6.73
C LEU A 88 1.13 -6.82 -7.79
N ASP A 89 1.54 -6.43 -9.00
CA ASP A 89 1.88 -7.38 -10.07
C ASP A 89 2.96 -8.37 -9.58
N ASP A 90 4.03 -7.86 -8.96
CA ASP A 90 5.13 -8.67 -8.43
C ASP A 90 4.63 -9.62 -7.32
N ALA A 91 3.81 -9.14 -6.38
CA ALA A 91 3.24 -9.95 -5.30
C ALA A 91 2.37 -11.10 -5.84
N ILE A 92 1.51 -10.81 -6.82
CA ILE A 92 0.60 -11.78 -7.44
C ILE A 92 1.37 -12.79 -8.26
N ASN A 93 2.36 -12.36 -9.03
CA ASN A 93 3.23 -13.25 -9.82
C ASN A 93 4.07 -14.17 -8.93
N ALA A 94 4.43 -13.71 -7.73
CA ALA A 94 5.09 -14.52 -6.71
C ALA A 94 4.12 -15.46 -5.95
N GLY A 95 2.81 -15.41 -6.25
CA GLY A 95 1.81 -16.26 -5.61
C GLY A 95 1.45 -15.85 -4.18
N LYS A 96 1.69 -14.60 -3.79
CA LYS A 96 1.40 -14.12 -2.45
C LYS A 96 -0.11 -14.04 -2.20
N GLU A 97 -0.53 -14.37 -0.99
CA GLU A 97 -1.88 -14.06 -0.50
C GLU A 97 -2.02 -12.55 -0.30
N ILE A 98 -3.14 -11.97 -0.75
CA ILE A 98 -3.41 -10.54 -0.60
C ILE A 98 -4.43 -10.34 0.51
N ARG A 99 -4.10 -9.49 1.49
CA ARG A 99 -5.04 -9.06 2.52
C ARG A 99 -4.97 -7.56 2.77
N PHE A 100 -6.04 -7.02 3.33
CA PHE A 100 -6.16 -5.62 3.69
C PHE A 100 -6.36 -5.45 5.19
N SER A 101 -5.65 -4.53 5.82
CA SER A 101 -5.83 -4.17 7.24
C SER A 101 -7.09 -3.32 7.50
N HIS A 102 -7.67 -2.79 6.43
CA HIS A 102 -8.87 -1.96 6.39
C HIS A 102 -9.76 -2.42 5.25
N ASN A 103 -11.08 -2.24 5.33
CA ASN A 103 -11.93 -2.58 4.18
C ASN A 103 -11.74 -1.55 3.05
N PRO A 104 -11.14 -1.88 1.90
CA PRO A 104 -10.96 -0.93 0.80
C PRO A 104 -12.29 -0.36 0.29
N GLU A 105 -13.40 -1.12 0.36
CA GLU A 105 -14.73 -0.70 -0.11
C GLU A 105 -15.39 0.35 0.80
N ALA A 106 -14.88 0.55 2.01
CA ALA A 106 -15.41 1.53 2.96
C ALA A 106 -14.85 2.94 2.74
N TYR A 107 -13.93 3.12 1.79
CA TYR A 107 -13.29 4.40 1.49
C TYR A 107 -13.70 4.89 0.11
N GLY A 108 -13.75 6.21 -0.06
CA GLY A 108 -13.87 6.82 -1.38
C GLY A 108 -12.58 6.69 -2.19
N GLU A 109 -12.50 7.46 -3.28
CA GLU A 109 -11.34 7.50 -4.18
C GLU A 109 -10.03 7.78 -3.43
N CYS A 110 -9.21 6.74 -3.27
CA CYS A 110 -7.91 6.78 -2.64
C CYS A 110 -7.07 5.56 -3.03
N ALA A 111 -5.77 5.59 -2.75
CA ALA A 111 -4.84 4.51 -3.09
C ALA A 111 -5.35 3.11 -2.67
N LEU A 112 -5.88 2.97 -1.45
CA LEU A 112 -6.41 1.69 -0.97
C LEU A 112 -7.57 1.15 -1.82
N LYS A 113 -8.46 2.04 -2.28
CA LYS A 113 -9.56 1.68 -3.18
C LYS A 113 -9.04 1.34 -4.57
N TRP A 114 -8.06 2.09 -5.07
CA TRP A 114 -7.41 1.81 -6.36
C TRP A 114 -6.67 0.48 -6.36
N GLU A 115 -6.03 0.09 -5.26
CA GLU A 115 -5.41 -1.23 -5.09
C GLU A 115 -6.45 -2.34 -5.25
N TRP A 116 -7.61 -2.20 -4.60
CA TRP A 116 -8.71 -3.15 -4.75
C TRP A 116 -9.26 -3.19 -6.18
N ASP A 117 -9.54 -2.04 -6.77
CA ASP A 117 -10.04 -1.95 -8.15
C ASP A 117 -9.06 -2.57 -9.14
N TYR A 118 -7.77 -2.32 -8.97
CA TYR A 118 -6.73 -2.90 -9.82
C TYR A 118 -6.69 -4.44 -9.72
N LEU A 119 -6.81 -4.98 -8.50
CA LEU A 119 -6.89 -6.43 -8.29
C LEU A 119 -8.11 -7.05 -8.99
N GLN A 120 -9.25 -6.38 -8.93
CA GLN A 120 -10.47 -6.84 -9.61
C GLN A 120 -10.33 -6.77 -11.13
N GLU A 121 -9.92 -5.61 -11.66
CA GLU A 121 -9.86 -5.34 -13.09
C GLU A 121 -8.76 -6.12 -13.83
N LYS A 122 -7.61 -6.33 -13.20
CA LYS A 122 -6.42 -6.89 -13.86
C LYS A 122 -6.06 -8.29 -13.42
N HIS A 123 -6.42 -8.66 -12.20
CA HIS A 123 -5.99 -9.93 -11.62
C HIS A 123 -7.14 -10.89 -11.30
N GLY A 124 -8.40 -10.49 -11.52
CA GLY A 124 -9.57 -11.36 -11.39
C GLY A 124 -10.00 -11.64 -9.95
N TYR A 125 -9.55 -10.83 -8.98
CA TYR A 125 -10.10 -10.89 -7.64
C TYR A 125 -11.57 -10.44 -7.64
N PHE A 126 -12.42 -11.09 -6.85
CA PHE A 126 -13.88 -10.86 -6.93
C PHE A 126 -14.56 -10.68 -5.57
N ALA A 127 -13.90 -11.01 -4.46
CA ALA A 127 -14.50 -10.88 -3.13
C ALA A 127 -13.47 -10.57 -2.05
N LEU A 128 -13.97 -9.99 -0.95
CA LEU A 128 -13.23 -9.79 0.29
C LEU A 128 -13.90 -10.58 1.42
N GLU A 129 -13.13 -11.40 2.12
CA GLU A 129 -13.58 -12.15 3.30
C GLU A 129 -12.92 -11.61 4.56
N LYS A 130 -13.72 -11.14 5.52
CA LYS A 130 -13.20 -10.68 6.82
C LYS A 130 -12.79 -11.87 7.67
N LYS A 131 -11.50 -11.96 8.03
CA LYS A 131 -10.96 -12.94 9.00
C LYS A 131 -10.15 -12.21 10.05
N GLY A 132 -10.66 -12.19 11.28
CA GLY A 132 -10.08 -11.40 12.37
C GLY A 132 -10.04 -9.92 12.02
N ASP A 133 -8.84 -9.35 12.09
CA ASP A 133 -8.58 -7.91 11.85
C ASP A 133 -8.31 -7.54 10.39
N PHE A 134 -8.39 -8.51 9.47
CA PHE A 134 -8.05 -8.34 8.06
C PHE A 134 -9.17 -8.77 7.12
N TRP A 135 -9.12 -8.26 5.90
CA TRP A 135 -9.96 -8.61 4.77
C TRP A 135 -9.12 -9.31 3.72
N TYR A 136 -9.37 -10.60 3.50
CA TYR A 136 -8.61 -11.41 2.55
C TYR A 136 -9.24 -11.33 1.17
N ALA A 137 -8.43 -11.08 0.15
CA ALA A 137 -8.90 -10.98 -1.23
C ALA A 137 -8.97 -12.38 -1.86
N THR A 138 -10.11 -12.70 -2.46
CA THR A 138 -10.38 -13.97 -3.13
C THR A 138 -10.36 -13.79 -4.64
N LYS A 139 -9.70 -14.72 -5.33
CA LYS A 139 -9.58 -14.84 -6.78
C LYS A 139 -10.13 -16.18 -7.26
#